data_AF-A0A0D3K2S8-F1
#
_entry.id   AF-A0A0D3K2S8-F1
#
_cell.length_a   1.000
_cell.length_b   1.000
_cell.length_c   1.000
_cell.angle_alpha   90.00
_cell.angle_beta   90.00
_cell.angle_gamma   90.00
#
_symmetry.space_group_name_H-M   'P 1'
#
loop_
_entity.id
_entity.type
_entity.pdbx_description
1 polymer ?
#
loop_
_entity_poly.entity_id
_entity_poly.type
_entity_poly.pdbx_seq_one_letter_code
_entity_poly.pdbx_strand_id
1 'polypeptide(L)'
;MILILLGALLEVGLAAQTCTECTDEPNTYMVTNGLVCDEYPSAYTKFCKQNANWAKQKFCQRSCFENGAGYDGDVCCAVAPPAPTTATCTECTDEPNTYMVTNGLVCDEYPSAYTKFCKQNANWAKQKFCQRSCFENGAGYDGDVCCAAAPTAPTTATCTECTDEPNTYMVTNGLVCDEYPSAYTKFCKQNANWAKQKFCQRSCFENGAGYDGDVCCAAAPTAPTTATCTECTDEPNTYMVTNGLVCEEYPSAYTKFCKQNANWAKQKFCQRSCFENGAGYDGDVCCAAAPTAPTTATCTECTDEPNTYMVTNGLVCDEYPSAYTKFCKQNANWAKQKFCQRSCFENGAGYDGDVCCAAAPTAPTTATCTECTDEPNTYMVTNGLVCDEYPSAYTKFCKQNANWAKQKFCQRSCFENGAGYDGDVCCAPTTAECTECTDEPNTYMVTNGLVCDEYPSAYTKFCKQNANWAKQKFCQRSCFENGAGYDGDAHTPSPRAKTRPAAAARRRGSQSTPRPARSSSCARSTVLPFKYVRSEEDVLRISAGGTNAFAALVGPVLRNA
;
A
#
# COMPACT_ATOMS: atom_id res chain seq x y z
N MET A 1 117.68 67.83 -2.98
CA MET A 1 117.77 69.02 -2.09
C MET A 1 116.46 69.77 -2.29
N ILE A 2 115.74 70.12 -1.21
CA ILE A 2 114.27 70.29 -1.06
C ILE A 2 113.66 68.99 -0.49
N LEU A 3 113.90 68.75 0.81
CA LEU A 3 112.98 69.01 1.95
C LEU A 3 111.83 67.98 1.94
N ILE A 4 111.84 66.87 2.69
CA ILE A 4 111.93 66.78 4.17
C ILE A 4 111.08 67.87 4.81
N LEU A 5 109.77 67.64 4.94
CA LEU A 5 108.88 68.20 5.99
C LEU A 5 107.44 67.78 5.71
N LEU A 6 106.98 66.74 6.42
CA LEU A 6 105.60 66.50 6.92
C LEU A 6 105.46 65.02 7.30
N GLY A 7 106.27 64.61 8.28
CA GLY A 7 106.20 63.32 8.95
C GLY A 7 106.27 63.56 10.45
N ALA A 8 105.33 64.34 10.99
CA ALA A 8 105.12 64.54 12.41
C ALA A 8 103.73 65.15 12.63
N LEU A 9 103.05 64.71 13.69
CA LEU A 9 101.73 65.12 14.18
C LEU A 9 100.53 64.48 13.46
N LEU A 10 100.10 63.30 13.93
CA LEU A 10 98.87 63.22 14.74
C LEU A 10 98.72 61.81 15.37
N GLU A 11 99.58 61.47 16.32
CA GLU A 11 99.17 60.50 17.36
C GLU A 11 98.26 61.27 18.34
N VAL A 12 97.01 61.53 17.95
CA VAL A 12 95.98 61.80 18.94
C VAL A 12 95.79 60.47 19.64
N GLY A 13 96.26 60.38 20.88
CA GLY A 13 95.86 59.29 21.75
C GLY A 13 94.34 59.23 21.72
N LEU A 14 93.79 58.23 21.02
CA LEU A 14 92.43 57.79 21.25
C LEU A 14 92.43 57.29 22.70
N ALA A 15 92.21 58.21 23.63
CA ALA A 15 91.66 57.87 24.92
C ALA A 15 90.46 57.01 24.59
N ALA A 16 90.56 55.71 24.88
CA ALA A 16 89.54 54.73 24.57
C ALA A 16 88.21 55.34 25.03
N GLN A 17 87.38 55.73 24.07
CA GLN A 17 86.14 56.40 24.37
C GLN A 17 85.31 55.38 25.13
N THR A 18 85.21 55.59 26.44
CA THR A 18 84.51 54.68 27.34
C THR A 18 83.06 54.67 26.87
N CYS A 19 82.65 53.57 26.26
CA CYS A 19 81.26 53.40 25.93
C CYS A 19 80.47 53.19 27.23
N THR A 20 79.27 53.72 27.26
CA THR A 20 78.31 53.54 28.34
C THR A 20 77.30 52.49 27.90
N GLU A 21 76.86 51.63 28.82
CA GLU A 21 75.76 50.71 28.55
C GLU A 21 74.46 51.51 28.42
N CYS A 22 73.85 51.50 27.23
CA CYS A 22 72.58 52.17 26.98
C CYS A 22 71.42 51.18 27.14
N THR A 23 70.33 51.63 27.74
CA THR A 23 69.13 50.83 27.96
C THR A 23 67.96 51.32 27.11
N ASP A 24 66.98 50.44 26.87
CA ASP A 24 65.73 50.76 26.21
C ASP A 24 64.57 50.78 27.20
N GLU A 25 64.66 51.68 28.17
CA GLU A 25 63.58 51.89 29.14
C GLU A 25 62.47 52.78 28.53
N PRO A 26 61.24 52.25 28.34
CA PRO A 26 60.12 53.05 27.87
C PRO A 26 59.62 53.99 28.97
N ASN A 27 59.09 55.14 28.58
CA ASN A 27 58.38 56.01 29.52
C ASN A 27 56.98 55.46 29.87
N THR A 28 56.33 56.04 30.89
CA THR A 28 54.99 55.62 31.32
C THR A 28 53.95 55.63 30.20
N TYR A 29 54.00 56.61 29.29
CA TYR A 29 53.07 56.68 28.16
C TYR A 29 53.25 55.49 27.22
N MET A 30 54.50 55.13 26.90
CA MET A 30 54.82 53.99 26.05
C MET A 30 54.34 52.68 26.68
N VAL A 31 54.60 52.48 27.98
CA VAL A 31 54.09 51.32 28.72
C VAL A 31 52.56 51.25 28.70
N THR A 32 51.87 52.37 28.95
CA THR A 32 50.40 52.42 28.95
C THR A 32 49.78 52.12 27.58
N ASN A 33 50.51 52.40 26.49
CA ASN A 33 50.02 52.21 25.12
C ASN A 33 50.61 50.97 24.43
N GLY A 34 51.33 50.10 25.16
CA GLY A 34 51.94 48.91 24.59
C GLY A 34 53.00 49.21 23.52
N LEU A 35 53.68 50.36 23.62
CA LEU A 35 54.74 50.76 22.70
C LEU A 35 56.09 50.30 23.25
N VAL A 36 56.86 49.57 22.45
CA VAL A 36 58.25 49.20 22.74
C VAL A 36 59.22 50.13 22.01
N CYS A 37 60.42 50.30 22.56
CA CYS A 37 61.38 51.31 22.11
C CYS A 37 61.88 51.08 20.68
N ASP A 38 62.08 49.82 20.28
CA ASP A 38 62.60 49.38 18.99
C ASP A 38 61.53 49.40 17.87
N GLU A 39 60.26 49.19 18.21
CA GLU A 39 59.13 49.17 17.28
C GLU A 39 58.39 50.52 17.14
N TYR A 40 58.90 51.60 17.75
CA TYR A 40 58.26 52.92 17.70
C TYR A 40 59.05 53.95 16.85
N PRO A 41 59.05 53.88 15.50
CA PRO A 41 59.82 54.78 14.63
C PRO A 41 59.65 56.28 14.89
N SER A 42 58.48 56.69 15.37
CA SER A 42 58.23 58.09 15.68
C SER A 42 58.97 58.59 16.94
N ALA A 43 59.38 57.67 17.83
CA ALA A 43 60.33 57.92 18.92
C ALA A 43 61.59 58.64 18.41
N TYR A 44 62.21 58.06 17.38
CA TYR A 44 63.53 58.45 16.89
C TYR A 44 63.52 59.82 16.23
N THR A 45 62.46 60.08 15.45
CA THR A 45 62.35 61.30 14.65
C THR A 45 61.78 62.48 15.44
N LYS A 46 60.89 62.25 16.40
CA LYS A 46 60.17 63.32 17.11
C LYS A 46 60.58 63.52 18.57
N PHE A 47 61.24 62.56 19.20
CA PHE A 47 61.47 62.63 20.64
C PHE A 47 62.95 62.55 21.01
N CYS A 48 63.72 61.58 20.50
CA CYS A 48 65.12 61.37 20.91
C CYS A 48 66.00 62.63 20.82
N LYS A 49 65.84 63.47 19.79
CA LYS A 49 66.63 64.73 19.67
C LYS A 49 65.84 66.01 19.92
N GLN A 50 64.52 65.94 19.92
CA GLN A 50 63.65 67.12 19.90
C GLN A 50 62.95 67.36 21.24
N ASN A 51 62.89 66.36 22.12
CA ASN A 51 62.22 66.46 23.41
C ASN A 51 63.24 66.46 24.55
N ALA A 52 63.42 67.63 25.18
CA ALA A 52 64.37 67.81 26.27
C ALA A 52 64.11 66.89 27.48
N ASN A 53 62.84 66.52 27.73
CA ASN A 53 62.51 65.60 28.81
C ASN A 53 62.94 64.15 28.48
N TRP A 54 62.78 63.73 27.22
CA TRP A 54 63.29 62.43 26.76
C TRP A 54 64.81 62.35 26.86
N ALA A 55 65.52 63.37 26.37
CA ALA A 55 66.97 63.42 26.46
C ALA A 55 67.48 63.47 27.91
N LYS A 56 66.76 64.16 28.81
CA LYS A 56 67.09 64.21 30.23
C LYS A 56 66.90 62.87 30.94
N GLN A 57 65.82 62.15 30.62
CA GLN A 57 65.48 60.87 31.25
C GLN A 57 66.07 59.65 30.52
N LYS A 58 66.70 59.85 29.37
CA LYS A 58 67.33 58.81 28.55
C LYS A 58 66.36 57.68 28.17
N PHE A 59 65.09 57.99 27.88
CA PHE A 59 64.12 56.98 27.42
C PHE A 59 64.54 56.39 26.08
N CYS A 60 64.39 55.07 25.90
CA CYS A 60 64.77 54.37 24.65
C CYS A 60 66.19 54.72 24.15
N GLN A 61 67.13 54.94 25.06
CA GLN A 61 68.47 55.47 24.75
C GLN A 61 69.22 54.64 23.72
N ARG A 62 69.12 53.31 23.83
CA ARG A 62 69.80 52.39 22.92
C ARG A 62 69.17 52.41 21.53
N SER A 63 67.85 52.26 21.43
CA SER A 63 67.12 52.32 20.16
C SER A 63 67.28 53.68 19.48
N CYS A 64 67.30 54.78 20.24
CA CYS A 64 67.66 56.11 19.72
C CYS A 64 69.08 56.11 19.12
N PHE A 65 70.08 55.55 19.81
CA PHE A 65 71.47 55.51 19.35
C PHE A 65 71.66 54.65 18.10
N GLU A 66 71.08 53.43 18.07
CA GLU A 66 71.17 52.50 16.94
C GLU A 66 70.52 53.08 15.66
N ASN A 67 69.50 53.94 15.80
CA ASN A 67 68.86 54.65 14.70
C ASN A 67 69.53 56.00 14.35
N GLY A 68 70.74 56.28 14.85
CA GLY A 68 71.48 57.53 14.58
C GLY A 68 70.90 58.77 15.25
N ALA A 69 69.95 58.59 16.18
CA ALA A 69 69.27 59.61 16.95
C ALA A 69 69.68 59.62 18.43
N GLY A 70 70.84 59.05 18.78
CA GLY A 70 71.36 59.02 20.15
C GLY A 70 71.48 60.40 20.77
N TYR A 71 71.37 60.46 22.11
CA TYR A 71 71.48 61.72 22.84
C TYR A 71 72.92 62.22 22.89
N ASP A 72 73.11 63.54 22.94
CA ASP A 72 74.43 64.15 22.94
C ASP A 72 75.30 63.61 24.10
N GLY A 73 76.51 63.17 23.75
CA GLY A 73 77.47 62.59 24.68
C GLY A 73 77.31 61.10 24.95
N ASP A 74 76.24 60.46 24.46
CA ASP A 74 76.08 59.02 24.61
C ASP A 74 76.91 58.27 23.57
N VAL A 75 77.69 57.31 24.04
CA VAL A 75 78.38 56.32 23.21
C VAL A 75 77.94 54.97 23.71
N CYS A 76 76.93 54.38 23.07
CA CYS A 76 76.40 53.11 23.52
C CYS A 76 77.36 51.98 23.18
N CYS A 77 77.73 51.17 24.18
CA CYS A 77 78.47 49.95 23.92
C CYS A 77 77.63 49.04 23.02
N ALA A 78 78.30 48.35 22.08
CA ALA A 78 77.71 47.17 21.46
C ALA A 78 77.50 46.14 22.58
N VAL A 79 76.28 46.06 23.09
CA VAL A 79 75.93 45.07 24.11
C VAL A 79 76.15 43.72 23.45
N ALA A 80 77.03 42.89 24.04
CA ALA A 80 77.18 41.50 23.62
C ALA A 80 75.76 40.91 23.55
N PRO A 81 75.37 40.26 22.44
CA PRO A 81 74.02 39.75 22.28
C PRO A 81 73.65 39.03 23.58
N PRO A 82 72.54 39.41 24.25
CA PRO A 82 72.19 38.84 25.54
C PRO A 82 72.29 37.33 25.38
N ALA A 83 73.16 36.69 26.17
CA ALA A 83 73.27 35.24 26.19
C ALA A 83 71.83 34.74 26.31
N PRO A 84 71.34 33.92 25.37
CA PRO A 84 69.91 33.69 25.17
C PRO A 84 69.31 33.38 26.53
N THR A 85 68.61 34.37 27.07
CA THR A 85 67.92 34.21 28.33
C THR A 85 66.90 33.15 27.97
N THR A 86 67.13 31.92 28.44
CA THR A 86 66.21 30.81 28.24
C THR A 86 64.90 31.31 28.81
N ALA A 87 64.06 31.86 27.94
CA ALA A 87 62.74 32.33 28.28
C ALA A 87 62.07 31.07 28.80
N THR A 88 61.91 31.01 30.11
CA THR A 88 61.08 30.00 30.76
C THR A 88 59.72 30.17 30.11
N CYS A 89 59.43 29.25 29.20
CA CYS A 89 58.18 29.25 28.52
C CYS A 89 57.09 28.93 29.57
N THR A 90 55.96 29.59 29.44
CA THR A 90 54.79 29.35 30.26
C THR A 90 53.90 28.36 29.52
N GLU A 91 53.29 27.42 30.24
CA GLU A 91 52.28 26.55 29.65
C GLU A 91 51.03 27.39 29.36
N CYS A 92 50.68 27.54 28.09
CA CYS A 92 49.49 28.27 27.66
C CYS A 92 48.32 27.30 27.47
N THR A 93 47.11 27.72 27.86
CA THR A 93 45.89 26.92 27.76
C THR A 93 44.91 27.51 26.74
N ASP A 94 44.08 26.65 26.16
CA ASP A 94 42.97 27.06 25.28
C ASP A 94 41.64 26.99 26.01
N GLU A 95 41.46 27.88 27.00
CA GLU A 95 40.21 28.01 27.71
C GLU A 95 39.24 28.93 26.94
N PRO A 96 38.11 28.41 26.43
CA PRO A 96 37.10 29.22 25.77
C PRO A 96 36.30 30.05 26.79
N ASN A 97 35.82 31.22 26.37
CA ASN A 97 34.90 32.01 27.19
C ASN A 97 33.47 31.42 27.17
N THR A 98 32.59 31.93 28.04
CA THR A 98 31.20 31.46 28.15
C THR A 98 30.43 31.53 26.83
N TYR A 99 30.68 32.55 26.00
CA TYR A 99 30.03 32.67 24.70
C TYR A 99 30.46 31.54 23.75
N MET A 100 31.76 31.25 23.69
CA MET A 100 32.31 30.18 22.87
C MET A 100 31.76 28.81 23.30
N VAL A 101 31.75 28.54 24.60
CA VAL A 101 31.14 27.32 25.16
C VAL A 101 29.65 27.21 24.80
N THR A 102 28.90 28.31 24.92
CA THR A 102 27.45 28.31 24.62
C THR A 102 27.15 28.06 23.13
N ASN A 103 28.09 28.40 22.25
CA ASN A 103 27.91 28.30 20.80
C ASN A 103 28.70 27.13 20.17
N GLY A 104 29.27 26.23 20.99
CA GLY A 104 30.07 25.10 20.50
C GLY A 104 31.30 25.53 19.69
N LEU A 105 31.92 26.65 20.07
CA LEU A 105 33.13 27.16 19.42
C LEU A 105 34.36 26.74 20.21
N VAL A 106 35.34 26.15 19.53
CA VAL A 106 36.67 25.82 20.09
C VAL A 106 37.72 26.83 19.63
N CYS A 107 38.78 26.99 20.42
CA CYS A 107 39.73 28.09 20.29
C CYS A 107 40.58 28.06 19.00
N ASP A 108 40.94 26.87 18.54
CA ASP A 108 41.72 26.61 17.32
C ASP A 108 40.87 26.68 16.03
N GLU A 109 39.58 26.35 16.11
CA GLU A 109 38.66 26.40 14.96
C GLU A 109 37.90 27.73 14.83
N TYR A 110 38.18 28.72 15.68
CA TYR A 110 37.49 30.02 15.66
C TYR A 110 38.39 31.17 15.17
N PRO A 111 38.53 31.42 13.85
CA PRO A 111 39.40 32.45 13.30
C PRO A 111 39.20 33.86 13.84
N SER A 112 37.97 34.17 14.27
CA SER A 112 37.69 35.48 14.86
C SER A 112 38.38 35.66 16.22
N ALA A 113 38.69 34.59 16.97
CA ALA A 113 39.49 34.63 18.20
C ALA A 113 40.79 35.41 17.96
N TYR A 114 41.63 34.93 17.04
CA TYR A 114 42.96 35.50 16.82
C TYR A 114 42.99 36.71 15.89
N THR A 115 42.00 36.89 15.00
CA THR A 115 41.96 38.08 14.11
C THR A 115 41.31 39.30 14.75
N LYS A 116 40.35 39.12 15.67
CA LYS A 116 39.55 40.24 16.22
C LYS A 116 39.61 40.35 17.73
N PHE A 117 39.97 39.30 18.46
CA PHE A 117 39.83 39.34 19.92
C PHE A 117 41.16 39.32 20.66
N CYS A 118 42.08 38.41 20.37
CA CYS A 118 43.32 38.22 21.14
C CYS A 118 44.12 39.53 21.32
N LYS A 119 44.19 40.38 20.28
CA LYS A 119 44.94 41.66 20.34
C LYS A 119 44.07 42.91 20.51
N GLN A 120 42.78 42.84 20.17
CA GLN A 120 41.95 44.05 20.08
C GLN A 120 40.92 44.16 21.22
N ASN A 121 40.65 43.08 21.96
CA ASN A 121 39.68 43.07 23.04
C ASN A 121 40.39 42.98 24.40
N ALA A 122 40.37 44.10 25.13
CA ALA A 122 41.04 44.20 26.44
C ALA A 122 40.52 43.20 27.48
N ASN A 123 39.23 42.83 27.44
CA ASN A 123 38.70 41.82 28.35
C ASN A 123 39.22 40.42 28.01
N TRP A 124 39.34 40.14 26.71
CA TRP A 124 39.87 38.87 26.21
C TRP A 124 41.35 38.71 26.56
N ALA A 125 42.15 39.77 26.37
CA ALA A 125 43.56 39.80 26.78
C ALA A 125 43.74 39.72 28.30
N LYS A 126 42.88 40.37 29.08
CA LYS A 126 42.92 40.30 30.55
C LYS A 126 42.65 38.90 31.08
N GLN A 127 41.71 38.16 30.47
CA GLN A 127 41.33 36.82 30.88
C GLN A 127 42.14 35.72 30.17
N LYS A 128 42.98 36.08 29.21
CA LYS A 128 43.81 35.17 28.42
C LYS A 128 43.01 34.01 27.78
N PHE A 129 41.76 34.24 27.33
CA PHE A 129 40.98 33.16 26.69
C PHE A 129 41.66 32.68 25.40
N CYS A 130 41.64 31.38 25.12
CA CYS A 130 42.30 30.82 23.92
C CYS A 130 43.80 31.19 23.79
N GLN A 131 44.51 31.31 24.91
CA GLN A 131 45.89 31.82 24.97
C GLN A 131 46.84 31.12 24.01
N ARG A 132 46.73 29.80 23.93
CA ARG A 132 47.60 28.99 23.08
C ARG A 132 47.27 29.16 21.60
N SER A 133 46.02 29.04 21.20
CA SER A 133 45.59 29.30 19.81
C SER A 133 45.91 30.72 19.37
N CYS A 134 45.78 31.71 20.25
CA CYS A 134 46.22 33.08 19.99
C CYS A 134 47.73 33.11 19.69
N PHE A 135 48.56 32.50 20.54
CA PHE A 135 50.01 32.47 20.38
C PHE A 135 50.47 31.75 19.11
N GLU A 136 49.94 30.55 18.84
CA GLU A 136 50.29 29.74 17.66
C GLU A 136 49.93 30.44 16.34
N ASN A 137 48.90 31.30 16.35
CA ASN A 137 48.49 32.11 15.19
C ASN A 137 49.16 33.50 15.15
N GLY A 138 50.22 33.75 15.93
CA GLY A 138 50.94 35.03 15.95
C GLY A 138 50.17 36.20 16.58
N ALA A 139 49.09 35.90 17.29
CA ALA A 139 48.22 36.84 18.00
C ALA A 139 48.30 36.66 19.53
N GLY A 140 49.39 36.06 20.04
CA GLY A 140 49.62 35.86 21.47
C GLY A 140 49.55 37.17 22.26
N TYR A 141 49.21 37.07 23.54
CA TYR A 141 49.12 38.24 24.40
C TYR A 141 50.51 38.70 24.85
N ASP A 142 50.63 39.99 25.16
CA ASP A 142 51.90 40.58 25.59
C ASP A 142 52.50 39.82 26.78
N GLY A 143 53.79 39.48 26.65
CA GLY A 143 54.55 38.73 27.65
C GLY A 143 54.35 37.21 27.62
N ASP A 144 53.44 36.68 26.80
CA ASP A 144 53.28 35.24 26.68
C ASP A 144 54.39 34.64 25.82
N VAL A 145 55.10 33.68 26.39
CA VAL A 145 56.00 32.79 25.67
C VAL A 145 55.47 31.38 25.90
N CYS A 146 54.57 30.92 25.02
CA CYS A 146 53.99 29.60 25.20
C CYS A 146 55.04 28.52 24.92
N CYS A 147 55.17 27.56 25.82
CA CYS A 147 55.97 26.38 25.53
C CYS A 147 55.41 25.72 24.27
N ALA A 148 56.28 25.33 23.33
CA ALA A 148 55.92 24.30 22.38
C ALA A 148 55.45 23.12 23.23
N ALA A 149 54.14 22.86 23.22
CA ALA A 149 53.60 21.83 24.08
C ALA A 149 54.40 20.56 23.84
N ALA A 150 54.93 19.96 24.90
CA ALA A 150 55.39 18.58 24.81
C ALA A 150 54.25 17.83 24.12
N PRO A 151 54.49 17.12 23.00
CA PRO A 151 53.45 16.47 22.23
C PRO A 151 52.60 15.73 23.25
N THR A 152 51.39 16.25 23.48
CA THR A 152 50.49 15.71 24.48
C THR A 152 50.26 14.31 23.95
N ALA A 153 50.89 13.31 24.59
CA ALA A 153 50.58 11.92 24.33
C ALA A 153 49.06 11.90 24.39
N PRO A 154 48.38 11.57 23.26
CA PRO A 154 46.99 11.90 23.07
C PRO A 154 46.28 11.48 24.33
N THR A 155 45.82 12.47 25.11
CA THR A 155 45.06 12.21 26.32
C THR A 155 44.00 11.28 25.82
N THR A 156 44.11 10.01 26.20
CA THR A 156 43.37 8.95 25.55
C THR A 156 41.97 9.22 26.01
N ALA A 157 41.26 10.04 25.22
CA ALA A 157 39.89 10.41 25.47
C ALA A 157 39.23 9.06 25.55
N THR A 158 38.90 8.67 26.79
CA THR A 158 38.23 7.42 27.07
C THR A 158 36.97 7.53 26.27
N CYS A 159 36.96 6.82 25.14
CA CYS A 159 35.86 6.93 24.23
C CYS A 159 34.64 6.41 24.99
N THR A 160 33.55 7.15 24.88
CA THR A 160 32.29 6.77 25.49
C THR A 160 31.56 5.89 24.48
N GLU A 161 30.95 4.81 24.96
CA GLU A 161 30.05 4.02 24.12
C GLU A 161 28.80 4.86 23.82
N CYS A 162 28.67 5.30 22.58
CA CYS A 162 27.51 6.07 22.14
C CYS A 162 26.40 5.15 21.67
N THR A 163 25.16 5.48 22.02
CA THR A 163 23.98 4.70 21.68
C THR A 163 23.08 5.43 20.67
N ASP A 164 22.37 4.66 19.85
CA ASP A 164 21.33 5.18 18.95
C ASP A 164 19.94 4.94 19.52
N GLU A 165 19.65 5.59 20.65
CA GLU A 165 18.32 5.58 21.24
C GLU A 165 17.42 6.65 20.59
N PRO A 166 16.35 6.25 19.87
CA PRO A 166 15.40 7.19 19.31
C PRO A 166 14.51 7.80 20.40
N ASN A 167 14.07 9.05 20.21
CA ASN A 167 13.09 9.66 21.10
C ASN A 167 11.66 9.13 20.84
N THR A 168 10.71 9.48 21.72
CA THR A 168 9.30 9.05 21.59
C THR A 168 8.67 9.41 20.25
N TYR A 169 9.01 10.57 19.67
CA TYR A 169 8.48 10.98 18.37
C TYR A 169 8.99 10.07 17.26
N MET A 170 10.28 9.75 17.25
CA MET A 170 10.89 8.85 16.27
C MET A 170 10.30 7.45 16.38
N VAL A 171 10.17 6.90 17.59
CA VAL A 171 9.51 5.60 17.82
C VAL A 171 8.06 5.62 17.31
N THR A 172 7.31 6.69 17.59
CA THR A 172 5.89 6.80 17.18
C THR A 172 5.74 6.87 15.65
N ASN A 173 6.72 7.45 14.96
CA ASN A 173 6.69 7.63 13.51
C ASN A 173 7.51 6.57 12.75
N GLY A 174 8.05 5.56 13.43
CA GLY A 174 8.87 4.52 12.82
C GLY A 174 10.15 5.06 12.19
N LEU A 175 10.76 6.08 12.81
CA LEU A 175 12.05 6.63 12.39
C LEU A 175 13.17 5.99 13.21
N VAL A 176 14.22 5.53 12.54
CA VAL A 176 15.46 5.07 13.16
C VAL A 176 16.55 6.13 13.03
N CYS A 177 17.55 6.07 13.91
CA CYS A 177 18.53 7.14 14.09
C CYS A 177 19.44 7.34 12.89
N ASP A 178 19.82 6.26 12.20
CA ASP A 178 20.73 6.22 11.05
C ASP A 178 20.03 6.56 9.72
N GLU A 179 18.72 6.33 9.62
CA GLU A 179 17.92 6.61 8.43
C GLU A 179 17.19 7.97 8.45
N TYR A 180 17.47 8.82 9.44
CA TYR A 180 16.80 10.12 9.59
C TYR A 180 17.73 11.34 9.36
N PRO A 181 18.14 11.64 8.11
CA PRO A 181 19.07 12.72 7.77
C PRO A 181 18.72 14.10 8.35
N SER A 182 17.43 14.40 8.49
CA SER A 182 17.00 15.68 9.03
C SER A 182 17.29 15.83 10.52
N ALA A 183 17.50 14.74 11.26
CA ALA A 183 17.96 14.82 12.64
C ALA A 183 19.36 15.39 12.77
N TYR A 184 20.28 15.03 11.88
CA TYR A 184 21.67 15.50 11.94
C TYR A 184 21.77 17.02 11.78
N THR A 185 20.95 17.56 10.88
CA THR A 185 20.99 19.00 10.54
C THR A 185 20.12 19.86 11.46
N LYS A 186 18.96 19.37 11.91
CA LYS A 186 17.99 20.17 12.68
C LYS A 186 17.95 19.88 14.17
N PHE A 187 18.40 18.71 14.61
CA PHE A 187 18.23 18.30 16.00
C PHE A 187 19.56 18.10 16.73
N CYS A 188 20.50 17.32 16.17
CA CYS A 188 21.75 16.99 16.85
C CYS A 188 22.53 18.25 17.29
N LYS A 189 22.63 19.30 16.44
CA LYS A 189 23.36 20.53 16.79
C LYS A 189 22.48 21.67 17.35
N GLN A 190 21.19 21.70 17.01
CA GLN A 190 20.35 22.87 17.24
C GLN A 190 19.34 22.70 18.37
N ASN A 191 19.08 21.47 18.80
CA ASN A 191 18.08 21.17 19.82
C ASN A 191 18.74 20.80 21.16
N ALA A 192 18.72 21.73 22.11
CA ALA A 192 19.30 21.53 23.44
C ALA A 192 18.71 20.33 24.18
N ASN A 193 17.45 19.96 23.94
CA ASN A 193 16.85 18.79 24.56
C ASN A 193 17.42 17.49 23.97
N TRP A 194 17.72 17.44 22.68
CA TRP A 194 18.40 16.29 22.06
C TRP A 194 19.81 16.14 22.60
N ALA A 195 20.59 17.22 22.66
CA ALA A 195 21.93 17.18 23.23
C ALA A 195 21.94 16.78 24.71
N LYS A 196 20.94 17.22 25.48
CA LYS A 196 20.80 16.87 26.90
C LYS A 196 20.44 15.39 27.10
N GLN A 197 19.58 14.83 26.26
CA GLN A 197 19.10 13.44 26.36
C GLN A 197 19.93 12.45 25.55
N LYS A 198 20.88 12.93 24.74
CA LYS A 198 21.75 12.13 23.87
C LYS A 198 20.97 11.21 22.90
N PHE A 199 19.86 11.69 22.33
CA PHE A 199 19.09 10.92 21.34
C PHE A 199 19.88 10.69 20.05
N CYS A 200 19.92 9.47 19.53
CA CYS A 200 20.67 9.16 18.31
C CYS A 200 22.15 9.60 18.37
N GLN A 201 22.77 9.54 19.55
CA GLN A 201 24.10 10.08 19.82
C GLN A 201 25.16 9.56 18.85
N ARG A 202 25.11 8.25 18.56
CA ARG A 202 26.06 7.60 17.67
C ARG A 202 25.88 8.03 16.21
N SER A 203 24.66 7.97 15.68
CA SER A 203 24.33 8.40 14.33
C SER A 203 24.63 9.89 14.14
N CYS A 204 24.35 10.74 15.15
CA CYS A 204 24.78 12.14 15.15
C CYS A 204 26.31 12.25 15.02
N PHE A 205 27.09 11.51 15.81
CA PHE A 205 28.56 11.53 15.78
C PHE A 205 29.15 11.05 14.45
N GLU A 206 28.69 9.90 13.93
CA GLU A 206 29.16 9.32 12.66
C GLU A 206 28.89 10.24 11.46
N ASN A 207 27.85 11.09 11.54
CA ASN A 207 27.52 12.08 10.52
C ASN A 207 28.15 13.47 10.76
N GLY A 208 29.15 13.59 11.64
CA GLY A 208 29.84 14.87 11.92
C GLY A 208 28.97 15.89 12.68
N ALA A 209 27.93 15.40 13.34
CA ALA A 209 26.98 16.17 14.15
C ALA A 209 26.88 15.69 15.59
N GLY A 210 27.94 15.04 16.11
CA GLY A 210 28.03 14.62 17.51
C GLY A 210 27.84 15.78 18.48
N TYR A 211 27.40 15.47 19.70
CA TYR A 211 27.22 16.48 20.73
C TYR A 211 28.56 16.90 21.33
N ASP A 212 28.65 18.14 21.80
CA ASP A 212 29.87 18.66 22.42
C ASP A 212 30.37 17.76 23.55
N GLY A 213 31.65 17.43 23.49
CA GLY A 213 32.34 16.55 24.44
C GLY A 213 32.15 15.05 24.21
N ASP A 214 31.31 14.63 23.24
CA ASP A 214 31.19 13.22 22.89
C ASP A 214 32.37 12.77 22.05
N VAL A 215 33.05 11.72 22.51
CA VAL A 215 34.01 10.96 21.72
C VAL A 215 33.48 9.54 21.66
N CYS A 216 32.73 9.23 20.59
CA CYS A 216 32.16 7.90 20.46
C CYS A 216 33.25 6.89 20.11
N CYS A 217 33.32 5.80 20.86
CA CYS A 217 34.13 4.67 20.44
C CYS A 217 33.64 4.20 19.06
N ALA A 218 34.57 3.95 18.13
CA ALA A 218 34.26 3.03 17.04
C ALA A 218 33.80 1.74 17.73
N ALA A 219 32.52 1.41 17.59
CA ALA A 219 31.99 0.21 18.21
C ALA A 219 32.91 -0.94 17.81
N ALA A 220 33.41 -1.69 18.79
CA ALA A 220 34.14 -2.92 18.51
C ALA A 220 33.31 -3.65 17.45
N PRO A 221 33.90 -4.00 16.28
CA PRO A 221 33.15 -4.60 15.19
C PRO A 221 32.36 -5.73 15.80
N THR A 222 31.05 -5.54 15.88
CA THR A 222 30.16 -6.51 16.48
C THR A 222 30.35 -7.73 15.59
N ALA A 223 31.10 -8.72 16.12
CA ALA A 223 31.27 -10.00 15.45
C ALA A 223 29.87 -10.37 15.00
N PRO A 224 29.62 -10.51 13.68
CA PRO A 224 28.28 -10.46 13.10
C PRO A 224 27.42 -11.37 13.95
N THR A 225 26.60 -10.75 14.82
CA THR A 225 25.71 -11.47 15.70
C THR A 225 24.92 -12.26 14.71
N THR A 226 25.14 -13.57 14.70
CA THR A 226 24.61 -14.44 13.67
C THR A 226 23.12 -14.31 13.85
N ALA A 227 22.52 -13.41 13.07
CA ALA A 227 21.16 -12.99 13.24
C ALA A 227 20.39 -14.26 13.00
N THR A 228 19.93 -14.85 14.11
CA THR A 228 19.10 -16.04 14.08
C THR A 228 17.95 -15.64 13.20
N CYS A 229 17.89 -16.23 12.01
CA CYS A 229 16.85 -15.85 11.08
C CYS A 229 15.51 -16.15 11.76
N THR A 230 14.60 -15.20 11.63
CA THR A 230 13.25 -15.31 12.17
C THR A 230 12.36 -15.86 11.05
N GLU A 231 11.45 -16.75 11.40
CA GLU A 231 10.42 -17.19 10.46
C GLU A 231 9.47 -16.01 10.20
N CYS A 232 9.48 -15.49 8.97
CA CYS A 232 8.59 -14.40 8.55
C CYS A 232 7.31 -14.96 7.94
N THR A 233 6.19 -14.33 8.26
CA THR A 233 4.87 -14.72 7.75
C THR A 233 4.30 -13.67 6.80
N ASP A 234 3.35 -14.08 5.97
CA ASP A 234 2.58 -13.19 5.10
C ASP A 234 1.15 -13.04 5.61
N GLU A 235 1.01 -12.41 6.78
CA GLU A 235 -0.30 -12.10 7.35
C GLU A 235 -0.84 -10.77 6.76
N PRO A 236 -1.95 -10.80 5.99
CA PRO A 236 -2.58 -9.59 5.47
C PRO A 236 -3.31 -8.84 6.58
N ASN A 237 -3.34 -7.51 6.49
CA ASN A 237 -4.15 -6.70 7.40
C ASN A 237 -5.65 -6.77 7.07
N THR A 238 -6.51 -6.23 7.94
CA THR A 238 -7.97 -6.22 7.76
C THR A 238 -8.42 -5.60 6.44
N TYR A 239 -7.74 -4.55 5.95
CA TYR A 239 -8.07 -3.92 4.68
C TYR A 239 -7.78 -4.86 3.52
N MET A 240 -6.63 -5.52 3.51
CA MET A 240 -6.25 -6.49 2.49
C MET A 240 -7.22 -7.66 2.45
N VAL A 241 -7.56 -8.23 3.61
CA VAL A 241 -8.58 -9.29 3.72
C VAL A 241 -9.93 -8.83 3.19
N THR A 242 -10.36 -7.60 3.52
CA THR A 242 -11.65 -7.06 3.08
C THR A 242 -11.70 -6.83 1.56
N ASN A 243 -10.56 -6.56 0.93
CA ASN A 243 -10.49 -6.26 -0.50
C ASN A 243 -9.97 -7.42 -1.35
N GLY A 244 -9.82 -8.63 -0.79
CA GLY A 244 -9.29 -9.79 -1.51
C GLY A 244 -7.87 -9.55 -2.04
N LEU A 245 -7.03 -8.89 -1.23
CA LEU A 245 -5.64 -8.66 -1.55
C LEU A 245 -4.79 -9.64 -0.75
N VAL A 246 -3.94 -10.39 -1.44
CA VAL A 246 -2.90 -11.22 -0.82
C VAL A 246 -1.56 -10.50 -0.83
N CYS A 247 -0.68 -10.82 0.12
CA CYS A 247 0.59 -10.12 0.32
C CYS A 247 1.46 -10.13 -0.95
N GLU A 248 1.59 -11.29 -1.60
CA GLU A 248 2.43 -11.50 -2.79
C GLU A 248 1.96 -10.71 -4.02
N GLU A 249 0.64 -10.54 -4.19
CA GLU A 249 0.03 -9.90 -5.37
C GLU A 249 -0.24 -8.40 -5.19
N TYR A 250 0.24 -7.79 -4.10
CA TYR A 250 -0.02 -6.38 -3.80
C TYR A 250 1.24 -5.49 -3.90
N PRO A 251 1.75 -5.15 -5.11
CA PRO A 251 2.97 -4.36 -5.30
C PRO A 251 3.04 -3.03 -4.54
N SER A 252 1.90 -2.39 -4.31
CA SER A 252 1.85 -1.16 -3.51
C SER A 252 2.16 -1.38 -2.02
N ALA A 253 2.00 -2.60 -1.49
CA ALA A 253 2.51 -3.00 -0.17
C ALA A 253 3.99 -2.63 -0.05
N TYR A 254 4.80 -3.09 -0.99
CA TYR A 254 6.25 -3.02 -0.91
C TYR A 254 6.78 -1.60 -1.06
N THR A 255 6.17 -0.82 -1.95
CA THR A 255 6.64 0.53 -2.28
C THR A 255 6.12 1.60 -1.33
N LYS A 256 4.90 1.45 -0.77
CA LYS A 256 4.24 2.49 0.05
C LYS A 256 4.04 2.12 1.50
N PHE A 257 3.97 0.84 1.84
CA PHE A 257 3.58 0.43 3.18
C PHE A 257 4.72 -0.21 3.96
N CYS A 258 5.43 -1.19 3.40
CA CYS A 258 6.50 -1.90 4.10
C CYS A 258 7.57 -0.95 4.65
N LYS A 259 8.00 0.07 3.89
CA LYS A 259 9.03 1.05 4.33
C LYS A 259 8.49 2.33 4.95
N GLN A 260 7.29 2.76 4.58
CA GLN A 260 6.82 4.13 4.91
C GLN A 260 5.69 4.14 5.95
N ASN A 261 5.13 2.98 6.30
CA ASN A 261 4.01 2.90 7.23
C ASN A 261 4.45 2.24 8.54
N ALA A 262 4.66 3.06 9.57
CA ALA A 262 5.07 2.61 10.90
C ALA A 262 4.10 1.58 11.52
N ASN A 263 2.80 1.63 11.20
CA ASN A 263 1.85 0.64 11.69
C ASN A 263 2.03 -0.72 11.01
N TRP A 264 2.41 -0.76 9.72
CA TRP A 264 2.74 -2.01 9.04
C TRP A 264 4.01 -2.63 9.62
N ALA A 265 5.07 -1.83 9.80
CA ALA A 265 6.31 -2.31 10.41
C ALA A 265 6.11 -2.82 11.84
N LYS A 266 5.26 -2.13 12.63
CA LYS A 266 4.93 -2.53 14.00
C LYS A 266 4.15 -3.86 14.06
N GLN A 267 3.21 -4.06 13.14
CA GLN A 267 2.35 -5.25 13.12
C GLN A 267 2.89 -6.38 12.23
N LYS A 268 3.99 -6.14 11.52
CA LYS A 268 4.65 -7.11 10.62
C LYS A 268 3.71 -7.67 9.54
N PHE A 269 2.82 -6.83 8.98
CA PHE A 269 1.91 -7.26 7.91
C PHE A 269 2.66 -7.58 6.62
N CYS A 270 2.40 -8.74 6.01
CA CYS A 270 3.12 -9.16 4.80
C CYS A 270 4.65 -9.17 4.95
N GLN A 271 5.16 -9.47 6.15
CA GLN A 271 6.58 -9.38 6.49
C GLN A 271 7.48 -10.13 5.52
N ARG A 272 7.06 -11.34 5.13
CA ARG A 272 7.84 -12.17 4.20
C ARG A 272 7.86 -11.58 2.79
N SER A 273 6.71 -11.26 2.22
CA SER A 273 6.61 -10.65 0.89
C SER A 273 7.35 -9.30 0.85
N CYS A 274 7.27 -8.50 1.93
CA CYS A 274 8.08 -7.29 2.07
C CYS A 274 9.58 -7.60 1.98
N PHE A 275 10.08 -8.61 2.73
CA PHE A 275 11.49 -9.01 2.74
C PHE A 275 11.97 -9.53 1.38
N GLU A 276 11.22 -10.46 0.76
CA GLU A 276 11.55 -11.05 -0.55
C GLU A 276 11.62 -9.99 -1.67
N ASN A 277 10.87 -8.90 -1.54
CA ASN A 277 10.90 -7.76 -2.47
C ASN A 277 11.91 -6.65 -2.08
N GLY A 278 12.84 -6.90 -1.16
CA GLY A 278 13.85 -5.91 -0.75
C GLY A 278 13.30 -4.73 0.05
N ALA A 279 12.13 -4.93 0.66
CA ALA A 279 11.42 -3.98 1.50
C ALA A 279 11.10 -4.53 2.89
N GLY A 280 11.91 -5.48 3.38
CA GLY A 280 11.78 -6.03 4.74
C GLY A 280 11.89 -4.94 5.80
N TYR A 281 11.30 -5.19 6.96
CA TYR A 281 11.35 -4.24 8.07
C TYR A 281 12.70 -4.28 8.77
N ASP A 282 13.10 -3.16 9.36
CA ASP A 282 14.38 -3.06 10.07
C ASP A 282 14.52 -4.13 11.15
N GLY A 283 15.70 -4.76 11.16
CA GLY A 283 16.05 -5.85 12.06
C GLY A 283 15.47 -7.22 11.67
N ASP A 284 14.59 -7.31 10.67
CA ASP A 284 14.09 -8.60 10.20
C ASP A 284 15.12 -9.28 9.31
N VAL A 285 15.48 -10.51 9.69
CA VAL A 285 16.23 -11.43 8.85
C VAL A 285 15.33 -12.63 8.64
N CYS A 286 14.60 -12.64 7.53
CA CYS A 286 13.68 -13.73 7.24
C CYS A 286 14.46 -14.97 6.82
N CYS A 287 14.19 -16.10 7.48
CA CYS A 287 14.67 -17.38 6.99
C CYS A 287 14.09 -17.63 5.60
N ALA A 288 14.91 -18.15 4.68
CA ALA A 288 14.35 -18.89 3.55
C ALA A 288 13.48 -19.98 4.16
N ALA A 289 12.16 -19.88 3.98
CA ALA A 289 11.25 -20.87 4.51
C ALA A 289 11.77 -22.24 4.08
N ALA A 290 11.94 -23.16 5.04
CA ALA A 290 12.20 -24.54 4.70
C ALA A 290 11.18 -24.91 3.61
N PRO A 291 11.61 -25.41 2.44
CA PRO A 291 10.73 -25.63 1.31
C PRO A 291 9.53 -26.37 1.84
N THR A 292 8.39 -25.68 1.90
CA THR A 292 7.14 -26.25 2.37
C THR A 292 6.90 -27.37 1.39
N ALA A 293 7.14 -28.61 1.84
CA ALA A 293 6.78 -29.79 1.08
C ALA A 293 5.36 -29.52 0.61
N PRO A 294 5.10 -29.53 -0.72
CA PRO A 294 3.88 -29.00 -1.30
C PRO A 294 2.73 -29.59 -0.49
N THR A 295 2.14 -28.75 0.37
CA THR A 295 1.01 -29.15 1.18
C THR A 295 0.01 -29.53 0.14
N THR A 296 -0.20 -30.83 -0.04
CA THR A 296 -1.03 -31.36 -1.09
C THR A 296 -2.37 -30.74 -0.79
N ALA A 297 -2.73 -29.69 -1.54
CA ALA A 297 -3.85 -28.86 -1.22
C ALA A 297 -5.04 -29.81 -1.26
N THR A 298 -5.49 -30.19 -0.07
CA THR A 298 -6.66 -31.03 0.10
C THR A 298 -7.76 -30.22 -0.52
N CYS A 299 -8.21 -30.67 -1.69
CA CYS A 299 -9.26 -29.97 -2.38
C CYS A 299 -10.49 -29.96 -1.45
N THR A 300 -11.15 -28.82 -1.39
CA THR A 300 -12.38 -28.64 -0.62
C THR A 300 -13.54 -28.89 -1.57
N GLU A 301 -14.59 -29.55 -1.08
CA GLU A 301 -15.83 -29.67 -1.83
C GLU A 301 -16.52 -28.29 -1.87
N CYS A 302 -16.54 -27.67 -3.05
CA CYS A 302 -17.18 -26.37 -3.24
C CYS A 302 -18.65 -26.55 -3.61
N THR A 303 -19.52 -25.71 -3.06
CA THR A 303 -20.96 -25.73 -3.31
C THR A 303 -21.42 -24.52 -4.11
N ASP A 304 -22.55 -24.66 -4.80
CA ASP A 304 -23.23 -23.56 -5.49
C ASP A 304 -24.47 -23.12 -4.72
N GLU A 305 -24.24 -22.59 -3.51
CA GLU A 305 -25.31 -22.06 -2.68
C GLU A 305 -25.63 -20.60 -3.08
N PRO A 306 -26.82 -20.31 -3.62
CA PRO A 306 -27.21 -18.95 -4.00
C PRO A 306 -27.57 -18.13 -2.76
N ASN A 307 -27.32 -16.81 -2.82
CA ASN A 307 -27.78 -15.92 -1.76
C ASN A 307 -29.30 -15.64 -1.83
N THR A 308 -29.86 -14.99 -0.79
CA THR A 308 -31.30 -14.66 -0.72
C THR A 308 -31.79 -13.85 -1.92
N TYR A 309 -30.97 -12.96 -2.47
CA TYR A 309 -31.34 -12.16 -3.65
C TYR A 309 -31.47 -13.05 -4.88
N MET A 310 -30.53 -13.95 -5.12
CA MET A 310 -30.57 -14.89 -6.23
C MET A 310 -31.78 -15.81 -6.14
N VAL A 311 -32.04 -16.39 -4.96
CA VAL A 311 -33.24 -17.20 -4.70
C VAL A 311 -34.52 -16.40 -4.97
N THR A 312 -34.59 -15.15 -4.51
CA THR A 312 -35.78 -14.30 -4.68
C THR A 312 -36.06 -13.94 -6.14
N ASN A 313 -35.00 -13.84 -6.96
CA ASN A 313 -35.10 -13.46 -8.37
C ASN A 313 -35.04 -14.67 -9.32
N GLY A 314 -35.00 -15.90 -8.81
CA GLY A 314 -34.91 -17.11 -9.62
C GLY A 314 -33.59 -17.21 -10.39
N LEU A 315 -32.49 -16.70 -9.83
CA LEU A 315 -31.16 -16.79 -10.40
C LEU A 315 -30.44 -18.01 -9.83
N VAL A 316 -29.84 -18.82 -10.69
CA VAL A 316 -28.96 -19.93 -10.32
C VAL A 316 -27.49 -19.57 -10.54
N CYS A 317 -26.59 -20.24 -9.84
CA CYS A 317 -25.18 -19.86 -9.75
C CYS A 317 -24.44 -19.98 -11.09
N ASP A 318 -24.75 -21.01 -11.88
CA ASP A 318 -24.12 -21.35 -13.16
C ASP A 318 -24.65 -20.48 -14.33
N GLU A 319 -25.88 -19.98 -14.25
CA GLU A 319 -26.52 -19.16 -15.29
C GLU A 319 -26.45 -17.64 -15.04
N TYR A 320 -25.72 -17.18 -14.02
CA TYR A 320 -25.61 -15.76 -13.69
C TYR A 320 -24.21 -15.18 -14.00
N PRO A 321 -23.86 -14.86 -15.26
CA PRO A 321 -22.54 -14.33 -15.65
C PRO A 321 -22.04 -13.11 -14.85
N SER A 322 -22.97 -12.29 -14.36
CA SER A 322 -22.64 -11.15 -13.50
C SER A 322 -22.12 -11.57 -12.12
N ALA A 323 -22.46 -12.76 -11.61
CA ALA A 323 -21.84 -13.37 -10.42
C ALA A 323 -20.31 -13.32 -10.55
N TYR A 324 -19.79 -13.87 -11.65
CA TYR A 324 -18.36 -14.11 -11.83
C TYR A 324 -17.58 -12.81 -12.01
N THR A 325 -18.14 -11.87 -12.77
CA THR A 325 -17.44 -10.63 -13.13
C THR A 325 -17.55 -9.53 -12.09
N LYS A 326 -18.64 -9.47 -11.31
CA LYS A 326 -18.92 -8.37 -10.37
C LYS A 326 -18.99 -8.79 -8.90
N PHE A 327 -19.22 -10.06 -8.59
CA PHE A 327 -19.47 -10.46 -7.21
C PHE A 327 -18.38 -11.37 -6.66
N CYS A 328 -18.02 -12.46 -7.34
CA CYS A 328 -17.07 -13.44 -6.83
C CYS A 328 -15.72 -12.81 -6.38
N LYS A 329 -15.16 -11.87 -7.17
CA LYS A 329 -13.88 -11.20 -6.80
C LYS A 329 -14.04 -9.84 -6.13
N GLN A 330 -15.13 -9.13 -6.38
CA GLN A 330 -15.25 -7.71 -6.00
C GLN A 330 -16.16 -7.47 -4.79
N ASN A 331 -16.94 -8.47 -4.38
CA ASN A 331 -17.86 -8.32 -3.26
C ASN A 331 -17.39 -9.11 -2.05
N ALA A 332 -16.87 -8.40 -1.05
CA ALA A 332 -16.36 -8.98 0.19
C ALA A 332 -17.38 -9.84 0.93
N ASN A 333 -18.68 -9.52 0.84
CA ASN A 333 -19.73 -10.33 1.48
C ASN A 333 -19.94 -11.66 0.74
N TRP A 334 -19.79 -11.69 -0.59
CA TRP A 334 -19.83 -12.94 -1.35
C TRP A 334 -18.63 -13.83 -1.03
N ALA A 335 -17.43 -13.24 -1.01
CA ALA A 335 -16.22 -13.99 -0.65
C ALA A 335 -16.26 -14.53 0.78
N LYS A 336 -16.79 -13.76 1.73
CA LYS A 336 -16.95 -14.19 3.12
C LYS A 336 -17.95 -15.33 3.28
N GLN A 337 -19.06 -15.30 2.56
CA GLN A 337 -20.14 -16.30 2.66
C GLN A 337 -19.98 -17.45 1.66
N LYS A 338 -19.00 -17.37 0.74
CA LYS A 338 -18.74 -18.35 -0.31
C LYS A 338 -19.97 -18.66 -1.18
N PHE A 339 -20.76 -17.64 -1.54
CA PHE A 339 -21.93 -17.84 -2.42
C PHE A 339 -21.49 -18.31 -3.81
N CYS A 340 -22.18 -19.27 -4.42
CA CYS A 340 -21.82 -19.78 -5.75
C CYS A 340 -20.33 -20.18 -5.90
N GLN A 341 -19.71 -20.70 -4.83
CA GLN A 341 -18.27 -20.95 -4.75
C GLN A 341 -17.76 -21.81 -5.90
N ARG A 342 -18.50 -22.86 -6.25
CA ARG A 342 -18.12 -23.77 -7.32
C ARG A 342 -18.19 -23.10 -8.69
N SER A 343 -19.31 -22.47 -9.02
CA SER A 343 -19.49 -21.76 -10.30
C SER A 343 -18.49 -20.62 -10.43
N CYS A 344 -18.18 -19.90 -9.34
CA CYS A 344 -17.09 -18.91 -9.31
C CYS A 344 -15.74 -19.57 -9.67
N PHE A 345 -15.39 -20.70 -9.06
CA PHE A 345 -14.14 -21.41 -9.31
C PHE A 345 -14.03 -21.94 -10.74
N GLU A 346 -15.08 -22.60 -11.26
CA GLU A 346 -15.12 -23.17 -12.62
C GLU A 346 -14.98 -22.07 -13.69
N ASN A 347 -15.40 -20.84 -13.40
CA ASN A 347 -15.27 -19.68 -14.29
C ASN A 347 -13.98 -18.86 -14.07
N GLY A 348 -12.98 -19.39 -13.34
CA GLY A 348 -11.71 -18.69 -13.07
C GLY A 348 -11.84 -17.48 -12.12
N ALA A 349 -12.95 -17.42 -11.39
CA ALA A 349 -13.28 -16.40 -10.42
C ALA A 349 -13.46 -16.95 -8.99
N GLY A 350 -12.84 -18.09 -8.68
CA GLY A 350 -12.85 -18.69 -7.35
C GLY A 350 -12.34 -17.72 -6.27
N TYR A 351 -12.77 -17.93 -5.04
CA TYR A 351 -12.34 -17.11 -3.92
C TYR A 351 -10.93 -17.50 -3.47
N ASP A 352 -10.19 -16.55 -2.92
CA ASP A 352 -8.83 -16.78 -2.45
C ASP A 352 -8.75 -17.96 -1.47
N GLY A 353 -7.78 -18.84 -1.72
CA GLY A 353 -7.55 -20.06 -0.95
C GLY A 353 -8.47 -21.24 -1.31
N ASP A 354 -9.47 -21.05 -2.17
CA ASP A 354 -10.32 -22.16 -2.59
C ASP A 354 -9.61 -23.03 -3.63
N VAL A 355 -9.48 -24.32 -3.33
CA VAL A 355 -9.12 -25.35 -4.29
C VAL A 355 -10.31 -26.29 -4.37
N CYS A 356 -11.21 -26.06 -5.32
CA CYS A 356 -12.38 -26.91 -5.45
C CYS A 356 -12.00 -28.27 -6.02
N CYS A 357 -12.43 -29.34 -5.37
CA CYS A 357 -12.32 -30.67 -5.96
C CYS A 357 -13.09 -30.68 -7.29
N ALA A 358 -12.50 -31.27 -8.33
CA ALA A 358 -13.30 -31.69 -9.48
C ALA A 358 -14.39 -32.59 -8.91
N ALA A 359 -15.65 -32.17 -9.03
CA ALA A 359 -16.75 -32.95 -8.49
C ALA A 359 -16.61 -34.37 -9.04
N ALA A 360 -16.61 -35.35 -8.13
CA ALA A 360 -16.70 -36.74 -8.54
C ALA A 360 -17.84 -36.81 -9.56
N PRO A 361 -17.62 -37.34 -10.78
CA PRO A 361 -18.61 -37.33 -11.84
C PRO A 361 -19.90 -37.86 -11.24
N THR A 362 -20.87 -36.95 -11.06
CA THR A 362 -22.15 -37.29 -10.49
C THR A 362 -22.70 -38.34 -11.44
N ALA A 363 -22.74 -39.59 -10.97
CA ALA A 363 -23.42 -40.65 -11.68
C ALA A 363 -24.77 -40.07 -12.07
N PRO A 364 -25.15 -40.09 -13.37
CA PRO A 364 -26.28 -39.33 -13.87
C PRO A 364 -27.46 -39.60 -12.95
N THR A 365 -27.78 -38.61 -12.11
CA THR A 365 -28.92 -38.69 -11.22
C THR A 365 -30.05 -38.87 -12.18
N THR A 366 -30.61 -40.08 -12.20
CA THR A 366 -31.69 -40.42 -13.10
C THR A 366 -32.79 -39.48 -12.69
N ALA A 367 -32.95 -38.39 -13.44
CA ALA A 367 -33.81 -37.29 -13.08
C ALA A 367 -35.18 -37.92 -12.90
N THR A 368 -35.58 -38.06 -11.63
CA THR A 368 -36.88 -38.60 -11.28
C THR A 368 -37.85 -37.60 -11.82
N CYS A 369 -38.50 -38.05 -12.88
CA CYS A 369 -39.48 -37.30 -13.60
C CYS A 369 -40.58 -36.85 -12.63
N THR A 370 -40.92 -35.57 -12.66
CA THR A 370 -41.93 -34.97 -11.78
C THR A 370 -43.23 -34.80 -12.57
N GLU A 371 -44.37 -35.08 -11.94
CA GLU A 371 -45.67 -34.79 -12.52
C GLU A 371 -45.89 -33.27 -12.56
N CYS A 372 -45.93 -32.70 -13.77
CA CYS A 372 -46.20 -31.28 -13.98
C CYS A 372 -47.69 -31.05 -14.20
N THR A 373 -48.22 -29.97 -13.62
CA THR A 373 -49.64 -29.59 -13.75
C THR A 373 -49.81 -28.31 -14.56
N ASP A 374 -51.00 -28.12 -15.12
CA ASP A 374 -51.41 -26.89 -15.81
C ASP A 374 -52.33 -26.06 -14.93
N GLU A 375 -51.80 -25.57 -13.81
CA GLU A 375 -52.55 -24.70 -12.92
C GLU A 375 -52.49 -23.24 -13.41
N PRO A 376 -53.64 -22.65 -13.82
CA PRO A 376 -53.68 -21.25 -14.25
C PRO A 376 -53.59 -20.31 -13.04
N ASN A 377 -53.00 -19.14 -13.23
CA ASN A 377 -53.01 -18.09 -12.22
C ASN A 377 -54.39 -17.38 -12.14
N THR A 378 -54.59 -16.55 -11.11
CA THR A 378 -55.85 -15.81 -10.88
C THR A 378 -56.29 -14.97 -12.07
N TYR A 379 -55.36 -14.38 -12.81
CA TYR A 379 -55.67 -13.58 -14.00
C TYR A 379 -56.23 -14.46 -15.12
N MET A 380 -55.62 -15.62 -15.37
CA MET A 380 -56.07 -16.57 -16.39
C MET A 380 -57.46 -17.10 -16.06
N VAL A 381 -57.69 -17.48 -14.79
CA VAL A 381 -59.02 -17.90 -14.32
C VAL A 381 -60.07 -16.80 -14.52
N THR A 382 -59.74 -15.55 -14.18
CA THR A 382 -60.67 -14.41 -14.30
C THR A 382 -61.03 -14.10 -15.75
N ASN A 383 -60.12 -14.36 -16.69
CA ASN A 383 -60.31 -14.06 -18.10
C ASN A 383 -60.70 -15.29 -18.94
N GLY A 384 -60.96 -16.44 -18.31
CA GLY A 384 -61.31 -17.67 -19.02
C GLY A 384 -60.19 -18.20 -19.92
N LEU A 385 -58.93 -17.98 -19.56
CA LEU A 385 -57.77 -18.48 -20.27
C LEU A 385 -57.32 -19.81 -19.67
N VAL A 386 -57.00 -20.79 -20.53
CA VAL A 386 -56.40 -22.07 -20.15
C VAL A 386 -54.93 -22.12 -20.62
N CYS A 387 -54.13 -22.98 -19.97
CA CYS A 387 -52.67 -22.97 -20.12
C CYS A 387 -52.17 -23.37 -21.51
N ASP A 388 -52.85 -24.31 -22.16
CA ASP A 388 -52.53 -24.85 -23.48
C ASP A 388 -53.01 -23.95 -24.63
N GLU A 389 -54.03 -23.11 -24.39
CA GLU A 389 -54.58 -22.17 -25.38
C GLU A 389 -54.02 -20.73 -25.25
N TYR A 390 -53.07 -20.48 -24.35
CA TYR A 390 -52.53 -19.13 -24.10
C TYR A 390 -51.09 -18.95 -24.60
N PRO A 391 -50.86 -18.64 -25.89
CA PRO A 391 -49.51 -18.49 -26.45
C PRO A 391 -48.56 -17.51 -25.77
N SER A 392 -49.13 -16.49 -25.15
CA SER A 392 -48.32 -15.54 -24.40
C SER A 392 -47.73 -16.15 -23.12
N ALA A 393 -48.33 -17.20 -22.54
CA ALA A 393 -47.78 -17.97 -21.41
C ALA A 393 -46.34 -18.38 -21.69
N TYR A 394 -46.13 -19.16 -22.76
CA TYR A 394 -44.83 -19.76 -23.07
C TYR A 394 -43.82 -18.81 -23.71
N THR A 395 -44.27 -17.74 -24.38
CA THR A 395 -43.35 -16.76 -25.01
C THR A 395 -42.93 -15.63 -24.07
N LYS A 396 -43.78 -15.22 -23.12
CA LYS A 396 -43.55 -14.02 -22.29
C LYS A 396 -43.52 -14.28 -20.79
N PHE A 397 -44.00 -15.42 -20.31
CA PHE A 397 -44.13 -15.64 -18.87
C PHE A 397 -43.29 -16.79 -18.35
N CYS A 398 -43.37 -18.00 -18.93
CA CYS A 398 -42.73 -19.19 -18.37
C CYS A 398 -41.23 -18.99 -18.07
N LYS A 399 -40.45 -18.41 -18.99
CA LYS A 399 -39.01 -18.17 -18.76
C LYS A 399 -38.64 -16.74 -18.36
N GLN A 400 -39.54 -15.78 -18.57
CA GLN A 400 -39.23 -14.35 -18.42
C GLN A 400 -39.83 -13.73 -17.16
N ASN A 401 -40.79 -14.39 -16.52
CA ASN A 401 -41.47 -13.88 -15.34
C ASN A 401 -41.12 -14.72 -14.10
N ALA A 402 -40.30 -14.15 -13.21
CA ALA A 402 -39.85 -14.82 -11.99
C ALA A 402 -41.00 -15.28 -11.09
N ASN A 403 -42.14 -14.57 -11.06
CA ASN A 403 -43.29 -14.99 -10.27
C ASN A 403 -43.97 -16.23 -10.88
N TRP A 404 -43.99 -16.36 -12.21
CA TRP A 404 -44.48 -17.57 -12.86
C TRP A 404 -43.55 -18.75 -12.61
N ALA A 405 -42.23 -18.56 -12.72
CA ALA A 405 -41.25 -19.59 -12.41
C ALA A 405 -41.31 -20.07 -10.96
N LYS A 406 -41.50 -19.12 -10.02
CA LYS A 406 -41.63 -19.43 -8.59
C LYS A 406 -42.90 -20.21 -8.26
N GLN A 407 -44.02 -19.88 -8.88
CA GLN A 407 -45.33 -20.51 -8.61
C GLN A 407 -45.64 -21.68 -9.55
N LYS A 408 -44.79 -21.93 -10.55
CA LYS A 408 -44.94 -22.98 -11.56
C LYS A 408 -46.30 -22.94 -12.28
N PHE A 409 -46.81 -21.75 -12.63
CA PHE A 409 -48.09 -21.62 -13.34
C PHE A 409 -48.02 -22.22 -14.75
N CYS A 410 -49.00 -23.04 -15.15
CA CYS A 410 -48.98 -23.69 -16.46
C CYS A 410 -47.69 -24.50 -16.73
N GLN A 411 -47.10 -25.10 -15.70
CA GLN A 411 -45.82 -25.80 -15.74
C GLN A 411 -45.72 -26.81 -16.89
N ARG A 412 -46.78 -27.59 -17.09
CA ARG A 412 -46.82 -28.62 -18.13
C ARG A 412 -46.87 -28.01 -19.53
N SER A 413 -47.79 -27.07 -19.78
CA SER A 413 -47.90 -26.37 -21.05
C SER A 413 -46.62 -25.61 -21.38
N CYS A 414 -45.97 -25.00 -20.38
CA CYS A 414 -44.65 -24.39 -20.53
C CYS A 414 -43.61 -25.42 -21.01
N PHE A 415 -43.53 -26.59 -20.37
CA PHE A 415 -42.60 -27.66 -20.72
C PHE A 415 -42.85 -28.25 -22.11
N GLU A 416 -44.09 -28.58 -22.45
CA GLU A 416 -44.48 -29.15 -23.75
C GLU A 416 -44.16 -28.19 -24.92
N ASN A 417 -44.12 -26.88 -24.67
CA ASN A 417 -43.76 -25.85 -25.64
C ASN A 417 -42.27 -25.44 -25.60
N GLY A 418 -41.40 -26.20 -24.91
CA GLY A 418 -39.95 -25.91 -24.82
C GLY A 418 -39.58 -24.70 -23.94
N ALA A 419 -40.56 -24.19 -23.20
CA ALA A 419 -40.44 -23.07 -22.26
C ALA A 419 -40.56 -23.53 -20.79
N GLY A 420 -40.30 -24.81 -20.49
CA GLY A 420 -40.33 -25.35 -19.13
C GLY A 420 -39.39 -24.59 -18.19
N TYR A 421 -39.71 -24.61 -16.91
CA TYR A 421 -38.90 -23.95 -15.89
C TYR A 421 -37.64 -24.76 -15.58
N ASP A 422 -36.60 -24.09 -15.11
CA ASP A 422 -35.32 -24.74 -14.86
C ASP A 422 -35.45 -25.84 -13.78
N GLY A 423 -34.83 -26.98 -14.05
CA GLY A 423 -34.93 -28.19 -13.23
C GLY A 423 -36.20 -29.02 -13.45
N ASP A 424 -37.19 -28.55 -14.21
CA ASP A 424 -38.39 -29.35 -14.48
C ASP A 424 -38.09 -30.45 -15.50
N VAL A 425 -38.34 -31.69 -15.11
CA VAL A 425 -38.43 -32.84 -16.00
C VAL A 425 -39.86 -33.36 -15.89
N CYS A 426 -40.74 -32.82 -16.73
CA CYS A 426 -42.14 -33.19 -16.68
C CYS A 426 -42.35 -34.59 -17.26
N CYS A 427 -43.08 -35.41 -16.52
CA CYS A 427 -43.52 -36.68 -17.06
C CYS A 427 -44.54 -36.47 -18.14
N ALA A 428 -44.40 -37.26 -19.23
CA ALA A 428 -45.57 -37.59 -20.00
C ALA A 428 -46.62 -38.06 -18.98
N PRO A 429 -47.85 -37.50 -19.01
CA PRO A 429 -48.87 -37.95 -18.09
C PRO A 429 -48.90 -39.46 -18.19
N THR A 430 -48.68 -40.16 -17.07
CA THR A 430 -49.05 -41.56 -16.99
C THR A 430 -50.46 -41.60 -17.51
N THR A 431 -50.63 -42.25 -18.67
CA THR A 431 -51.86 -42.20 -19.46
C THR A 431 -52.97 -42.47 -18.47
N ALA A 432 -53.69 -41.43 -18.08
CA ALA A 432 -54.52 -41.48 -16.89
C ALA A 432 -55.36 -42.73 -17.08
N GLU A 433 -55.22 -43.70 -16.15
CA GLU A 433 -56.09 -44.86 -16.14
C GLU A 433 -57.48 -44.29 -16.35
N CYS A 434 -58.09 -44.68 -17.47
CA CYS A 434 -59.26 -44.03 -18.01
C CYS A 434 -60.30 -43.98 -16.89
N THR A 435 -60.40 -42.85 -16.19
CA THR A 435 -61.33 -42.72 -15.07
C THR A 435 -62.69 -42.89 -15.70
N GLU A 436 -63.29 -44.06 -15.48
CA GLU A 436 -64.53 -44.42 -16.15
C GLU A 436 -65.50 -43.27 -15.95
N CYS A 437 -66.03 -42.70 -17.06
CA CYS A 437 -67.00 -41.63 -16.97
C CYS A 437 -68.17 -42.13 -16.11
N THR A 438 -68.36 -41.50 -14.94
CA THR A 438 -69.43 -41.87 -14.02
C THR A 438 -70.68 -41.05 -14.30
N ASP A 439 -71.85 -41.66 -14.13
CA ASP A 439 -73.14 -40.97 -14.15
C ASP A 439 -73.60 -40.64 -12.73
N GLU A 440 -72.80 -39.86 -12.01
CA GLU A 440 -73.16 -39.41 -10.68
C GLU A 440 -74.12 -38.21 -10.77
N PRO A 441 -75.38 -38.34 -10.31
CA PRO A 441 -76.32 -37.24 -10.24
C PRO A 441 -75.92 -36.26 -9.12
N ASN A 442 -76.18 -34.97 -9.32
CA ASN A 442 -76.01 -34.00 -8.24
C ASN A 442 -77.09 -34.16 -7.14
N THR A 443 -76.89 -33.51 -6.00
CA THR A 443 -77.81 -33.59 -4.85
C THR A 443 -79.26 -33.27 -5.20
N TYR A 444 -79.49 -32.32 -6.10
CA TYR A 444 -80.85 -31.97 -6.54
C TYR A 444 -81.50 -33.12 -7.30
N MET A 445 -80.77 -33.75 -8.22
CA MET A 445 -81.25 -34.90 -8.97
C MET A 445 -81.55 -36.08 -8.06
N VAL A 446 -80.66 -36.39 -7.12
CA VAL A 446 -80.90 -37.41 -6.09
C VAL A 446 -82.15 -37.11 -5.27
N THR A 447 -82.30 -35.86 -4.80
CA THR A 447 -83.44 -35.44 -3.97
C THR A 447 -84.78 -35.54 -4.69
N ASN A 448 -84.79 -35.36 -6.01
CA ASN A 448 -86.00 -35.40 -6.84
C ASN A 448 -86.20 -36.75 -7.54
N GLY A 449 -85.39 -37.77 -7.22
CA GLY A 449 -85.48 -39.09 -7.85
C GLY A 449 -85.15 -39.07 -9.35
N LEU A 450 -84.34 -38.12 -9.81
CA LEU A 450 -83.87 -38.01 -11.18
C LEU A 450 -82.56 -38.78 -11.33
N VAL A 451 -82.47 -39.60 -12.38
CA VAL A 451 -81.22 -40.26 -12.80
C VAL A 451 -80.69 -39.62 -14.08
N CYS A 452 -79.39 -39.74 -14.31
CA CYS A 452 -78.70 -39.02 -15.37
C CYS A 452 -79.23 -39.33 -16.78
N ASP A 453 -79.55 -40.60 -17.07
CA ASP A 453 -80.02 -41.08 -18.38
C ASP A 453 -81.47 -40.70 -18.71
N GLU A 454 -82.31 -40.48 -17.69
CA GLU A 454 -83.74 -40.17 -17.83
C GLU A 454 -84.06 -38.66 -17.86
N TYR A 455 -83.03 -37.79 -17.84
CA TYR A 455 -83.23 -36.35 -17.76
C TYR A 455 -82.70 -35.58 -19.00
N PRO A 456 -83.36 -35.65 -20.18
CA PRO A 456 -82.90 -35.04 -21.43
C PRO A 456 -82.62 -33.53 -21.38
N SER A 457 -83.32 -32.81 -20.51
CA SER A 457 -83.10 -31.37 -20.32
C SER A 457 -81.79 -31.05 -19.58
N ALA A 458 -81.19 -32.01 -18.86
CA ALA A 458 -79.82 -31.86 -18.33
C ALA A 458 -78.81 -31.61 -19.44
N TYR A 459 -78.91 -32.36 -20.55
CA TYR A 459 -77.89 -32.34 -21.60
C TYR A 459 -77.82 -31.02 -22.35
N THR A 460 -78.99 -30.44 -22.64
CA THR A 460 -79.08 -29.20 -23.43
C THR A 460 -78.86 -27.96 -22.58
N LYS A 461 -79.25 -27.98 -21.30
CA LYS A 461 -79.24 -26.80 -20.42
C LYS A 461 -78.11 -26.79 -19.40
N PHE A 462 -77.59 -27.94 -18.98
CA PHE A 462 -76.63 -27.98 -17.88
C PHE A 462 -75.26 -28.44 -18.33
N CYS A 463 -75.15 -29.54 -19.10
CA CYS A 463 -73.84 -30.07 -19.49
C CYS A 463 -72.97 -29.03 -20.27
N LYS A 464 -73.59 -28.18 -21.11
CA LYS A 464 -72.85 -27.14 -21.89
C LYS A 464 -72.89 -25.74 -21.30
N GLN A 465 -73.90 -25.41 -20.50
CA GLN A 465 -74.17 -24.01 -20.11
C GLN A 465 -73.95 -23.75 -18.62
N ASN A 466 -73.75 -24.79 -17.80
CA ASN A 466 -73.59 -24.64 -16.36
C ASN A 466 -72.16 -24.99 -15.93
N ALA A 467 -71.36 -23.96 -15.62
CA ALA A 467 -69.96 -24.11 -15.21
C ALA A 467 -69.78 -24.99 -13.96
N ASN A 468 -70.75 -25.00 -13.03
CA ASN A 468 -70.68 -25.88 -11.86
C ASN A 468 -70.90 -27.35 -12.23
N TRP A 469 -71.72 -27.65 -13.24
CA TRP A 469 -71.87 -29.02 -13.74
C TRP A 469 -70.60 -29.51 -14.44
N ALA A 470 -69.99 -28.67 -15.27
CA ALA A 470 -68.72 -28.98 -15.91
C ALA A 470 -67.57 -29.16 -14.92
N LYS A 471 -67.51 -28.32 -13.87
CA LYS A 471 -66.50 -28.41 -12.82
C LYS A 471 -66.61 -29.68 -11.97
N GLN A 472 -67.84 -30.09 -11.64
CA GLN A 472 -68.11 -31.26 -10.78
C GLN A 472 -68.35 -32.55 -11.57
N LYS A 473 -68.33 -32.48 -12.91
CA LYS A 473 -68.53 -33.62 -13.83
C LYS A 473 -69.82 -34.42 -13.52
N PHE A 474 -70.91 -33.75 -13.15
CA PHE A 474 -72.19 -34.43 -12.90
C PHE A 474 -72.73 -35.08 -14.18
N CYS A 475 -73.26 -36.30 -14.10
CA CYS A 475 -73.80 -37.02 -15.25
C CYS A 475 -72.84 -37.08 -16.47
N GLN A 476 -71.53 -37.14 -16.23
CA GLN A 476 -70.50 -37.01 -17.26
C GLN A 476 -70.69 -37.98 -18.42
N ARG A 477 -70.99 -39.23 -18.12
CA ARG A 477 -71.22 -40.25 -19.14
C ARG A 477 -72.45 -39.96 -19.98
N SER A 478 -73.58 -39.65 -19.37
CA SER A 478 -74.84 -39.35 -20.07
C SER A 478 -74.73 -38.05 -20.86
N CYS A 479 -74.03 -37.03 -20.36
CA CYS A 479 -73.68 -35.83 -21.12
C CYS A 479 -72.87 -36.20 -22.37
N PHE A 480 -71.84 -37.04 -22.23
CA PHE A 480 -71.00 -37.48 -23.35
C PHE A 480 -71.78 -38.32 -24.38
N GLU A 481 -72.54 -39.32 -23.95
CA GLU A 481 -73.36 -40.20 -24.81
C GLU A 481 -74.40 -39.40 -25.64
N ASN A 482 -74.82 -38.22 -25.16
CA ASN A 482 -75.74 -37.32 -25.85
C ASN A 482 -75.07 -36.17 -26.63
N GLY A 483 -73.75 -36.22 -26.86
CA GLY A 483 -73.02 -35.21 -27.64
C GLY A 483 -72.84 -33.85 -26.92
N ALA A 484 -72.91 -33.89 -25.58
CA ALA A 484 -72.74 -32.75 -24.69
C ALA A 484 -71.71 -33.01 -23.58
N GLY A 485 -70.69 -33.84 -23.86
CA GLY A 485 -69.59 -34.10 -22.94
C GLY A 485 -68.85 -32.82 -22.56
N TYR A 486 -68.15 -32.85 -21.43
CA TYR A 486 -67.38 -31.71 -20.94
C TYR A 486 -66.03 -31.63 -21.64
N ASP A 487 -65.46 -30.43 -21.71
CA ASP A 487 -64.13 -30.25 -22.30
C ASP A 487 -63.09 -31.09 -21.55
N GLY A 488 -62.22 -31.75 -22.32
CA GLY A 488 -61.23 -32.71 -21.83
C GLY A 488 -61.74 -34.14 -21.62
N ASP A 489 -63.03 -34.42 -21.78
CA ASP A 489 -63.55 -35.78 -21.66
C ASP A 489 -63.20 -36.62 -22.90
N ALA A 490 -62.34 -37.62 -22.74
CA ALA A 490 -62.03 -38.62 -23.76
C ALA A 490 -62.64 -39.97 -23.37
N HIS A 491 -63.82 -40.30 -23.90
CA HIS A 491 -64.39 -41.64 -23.75
C HIS A 491 -63.98 -42.53 -24.92
N THR A 492 -63.38 -43.68 -24.64
CA THR A 492 -63.35 -44.77 -25.61
C THR A 492 -64.73 -45.43 -25.58
N PRO A 493 -65.44 -45.57 -26.71
CA PRO A 493 -66.76 -46.20 -26.71
C PRO A 493 -66.61 -47.64 -26.21
N SER A 494 -66.98 -47.88 -24.95
CA SER A 494 -67.07 -49.22 -24.41
C SER A 494 -68.17 -49.95 -25.20
N PRO A 495 -67.90 -51.15 -25.76
CA PRO A 495 -68.90 -51.90 -26.48
C PRO A 495 -69.95 -52.41 -25.48
N ARG A 496 -70.97 -51.58 -25.18
CA ARG A 496 -72.13 -52.08 -24.44
C ARG A 496 -72.90 -53.04 -25.33
N ALA A 497 -72.80 -54.31 -24.96
CA ALA A 497 -73.78 -55.33 -25.28
C ALA A 497 -75.17 -54.81 -24.89
N LYS A 498 -75.99 -54.55 -25.91
CA LYS A 498 -77.43 -54.35 -25.75
C LYS A 498 -78.08 -55.67 -25.33
N THR A 499 -77.97 -56.06 -24.07
CA THR A 499 -78.92 -56.99 -23.46
C THR A 499 -79.94 -56.19 -22.68
N ARG A 500 -80.97 -55.71 -23.39
CA ARG A 500 -82.27 -55.44 -22.76
C ARG A 500 -82.88 -56.79 -22.37
N PRO A 501 -83.39 -56.96 -21.14
CA PRO A 501 -84.36 -58.00 -20.87
C PRO A 501 -85.61 -57.74 -21.73
N ALA A 502 -86.03 -58.74 -22.48
CA ALA A 502 -87.24 -58.70 -23.27
C ALA A 502 -88.47 -58.65 -22.35
N ALA A 503 -89.31 -57.62 -22.51
CA ALA A 503 -90.69 -57.65 -22.05
C ALA A 503 -91.60 -57.02 -23.12
N ALA A 504 -92.43 -57.88 -23.71
CA ALA A 504 -93.76 -57.70 -24.28
C ALA A 504 -94.07 -56.50 -25.20
N ALA A 505 -94.05 -56.80 -26.51
CA ALA A 505 -95.05 -56.51 -27.54
C ALA A 505 -96.00 -55.29 -27.43
N ARG A 506 -95.97 -54.41 -28.46
CA ARG A 506 -97.10 -54.19 -29.39
C ARG A 506 -96.68 -53.39 -30.64
N ARG A 507 -97.28 -53.76 -31.78
CA ARG A 507 -97.00 -53.38 -33.18
C ARG A 507 -97.62 -52.04 -33.63
N ARG A 508 -97.01 -51.48 -34.70
CA ARG A 508 -97.51 -50.65 -35.86
C ARG A 508 -96.70 -49.34 -35.95
N GLY A 509 -96.15 -48.85 -37.06
CA GLY A 509 -96.04 -49.19 -38.49
C GLY A 509 -95.33 -47.99 -39.17
N SER A 510 -94.39 -48.19 -40.11
CA SER A 510 -94.48 -47.74 -41.52
C SER A 510 -93.46 -46.64 -41.94
N GLN A 511 -92.60 -46.98 -42.93
CA GLN A 511 -92.01 -46.18 -44.04
C GLN A 511 -91.15 -44.93 -43.69
N SER A 512 -90.06 -44.51 -44.38
CA SER A 512 -89.52 -44.70 -45.74
C SER A 512 -88.03 -44.21 -45.81
N THR A 513 -87.29 -44.65 -46.83
CA THR A 513 -85.94 -44.21 -47.31
C THR A 513 -85.95 -42.80 -47.98
N PRO A 514 -84.84 -42.07 -48.34
CA PRO A 514 -83.53 -42.56 -48.87
C PRO A 514 -82.20 -41.78 -48.54
N ARG A 515 -81.08 -42.36 -49.04
CA ARG A 515 -79.63 -41.99 -49.20
C ARG A 515 -79.31 -40.60 -49.86
N PRO A 516 -78.02 -40.16 -50.07
CA PRO A 516 -76.81 -40.07 -49.21
C PRO A 516 -75.91 -38.80 -49.45
N ALA A 517 -74.68 -38.79 -48.89
CA ALA A 517 -73.47 -37.94 -49.11
C ALA A 517 -73.18 -36.92 -47.98
N ARG A 518 -71.95 -36.61 -47.53
CA ARG A 518 -70.55 -36.67 -48.03
C ARG A 518 -69.60 -36.96 -46.83
N SER A 519 -68.62 -37.87 -46.93
CA SER A 519 -67.20 -37.63 -47.27
C SER A 519 -66.58 -36.32 -46.77
N SER A 520 -65.67 -36.39 -45.79
CA SER A 520 -64.52 -35.49 -45.64
C SER A 520 -63.42 -36.17 -44.82
N SER A 521 -62.24 -36.20 -45.41
CA SER A 521 -60.96 -36.77 -44.99
C SER A 521 -60.16 -35.84 -44.07
N CYS A 522 -59.36 -36.41 -43.14
CA CYS A 522 -58.16 -35.76 -42.62
C CYS A 522 -56.95 -36.66 -42.87
N ALA A 523 -56.01 -36.13 -43.65
CA ALA A 523 -54.75 -36.75 -44.04
C ALA A 523 -53.67 -36.55 -42.97
N ARG A 524 -52.81 -37.57 -42.80
CA ARG A 524 -51.53 -37.50 -42.09
C ARG A 524 -50.48 -36.83 -42.99
N SER A 525 -49.69 -35.93 -42.44
CA SER A 525 -48.46 -35.41 -43.08
C SER A 525 -47.25 -35.80 -42.24
N THR A 526 -46.37 -36.59 -42.84
CA THR A 526 -45.04 -37.00 -42.38
C THR A 526 -44.04 -35.85 -42.54
N VAL A 527 -43.20 -35.62 -41.52
CA VAL A 527 -42.04 -34.71 -41.57
C VAL A 527 -40.76 -35.54 -41.54
N LEU A 528 -39.85 -35.28 -42.48
CA LEU A 528 -38.45 -35.72 -42.50
C LEU A 528 -37.52 -34.48 -42.37
N PRO A 529 -36.27 -34.64 -41.92
CA PRO A 529 -35.44 -33.55 -41.41
C PRO A 529 -34.56 -32.88 -42.47
N PHE A 530 -34.27 -31.59 -42.27
CA PHE A 530 -33.32 -30.80 -43.07
C PHE A 530 -31.95 -30.72 -42.38
N LYS A 531 -30.89 -31.07 -43.14
CA LYS A 531 -29.49 -30.69 -42.89
C LYS A 531 -29.22 -29.31 -43.54
N TYR A 532 -28.37 -28.49 -42.93
CA TYR A 532 -27.77 -27.34 -43.61
C TYR A 532 -26.29 -27.19 -43.22
N VAL A 533 -25.45 -26.96 -44.24
CA VAL A 533 -24.00 -26.72 -44.24
C VAL A 533 -23.74 -25.53 -45.16
N ARG A 534 -22.82 -24.60 -44.80
CA ARG A 534 -22.02 -23.65 -45.64
C ARG A 534 -21.09 -22.85 -44.68
N SER A 535 -19.75 -22.74 -44.80
CA SER A 535 -18.82 -22.12 -45.79
C SER A 535 -19.15 -20.64 -46.10
N GLU A 536 -18.29 -19.62 -46.19
CA GLU A 536 -16.82 -19.39 -46.17
C GLU A 536 -16.58 -17.83 -46.12
N GLU A 537 -15.39 -17.37 -45.69
CA GLU A 537 -14.61 -16.13 -46.07
C GLU A 537 -15.28 -14.71 -46.00
N ASP A 538 -14.64 -13.56 -45.71
CA ASP A 538 -13.24 -13.10 -45.70
C ASP A 538 -13.08 -11.66 -45.10
N VAL A 539 -11.82 -11.24 -44.82
CA VAL A 539 -11.22 -9.86 -44.82
C VAL A 539 -11.49 -8.83 -43.67
N LEU A 540 -10.43 -8.50 -42.88
CA LEU A 540 -9.72 -7.18 -42.89
C LEU A 540 -8.51 -7.10 -41.92
N ARG A 541 -7.39 -6.60 -42.47
CA ARG A 541 -6.10 -6.22 -41.83
C ARG A 541 -6.21 -4.92 -41.02
N ILE A 542 -5.52 -4.78 -39.87
CA ILE A 542 -4.85 -3.53 -39.43
C ILE A 542 -3.56 -3.81 -38.62
N SER A 543 -2.49 -3.16 -39.08
CA SER A 543 -1.13 -2.85 -38.58
C SER A 543 -0.56 -3.41 -37.26
N ALA A 544 0.61 -4.05 -37.39
CA ALA A 544 1.68 -4.05 -36.39
C ALA A 544 2.60 -2.83 -36.61
N GLY A 545 2.82 -2.03 -35.57
CA GLY A 545 3.82 -0.96 -35.52
C GLY A 545 4.67 -1.14 -34.27
N GLY A 546 5.84 -1.76 -34.43
CA GLY A 546 6.84 -1.94 -33.39
C GLY A 546 8.18 -1.38 -33.85
N THR A 547 8.59 -0.26 -33.26
CA THR A 547 9.99 0.20 -33.21
C THR A 547 10.16 1.08 -31.98
N ASN A 548 10.71 0.53 -30.89
CA ASN A 548 11.31 1.32 -29.82
C ASN A 548 12.83 1.25 -29.97
N ALA A 549 13.41 2.38 -30.38
CA ALA A 549 14.82 2.66 -30.32
C ALA A 549 15.05 3.70 -29.22
N PHE A 550 15.72 3.31 -28.13
CA PHE A 550 16.40 4.27 -27.25
C PHE A 550 17.71 3.64 -26.80
N ALA A 551 18.80 4.07 -27.43
CA ALA A 551 20.17 3.77 -27.06
C ALA A 551 20.83 5.07 -26.57
N ALA A 552 21.50 4.94 -25.42
CA ALA A 552 22.71 5.63 -24.98
C ALA A 552 22.80 7.17 -25.09
N LEU A 553 22.77 7.83 -23.92
CA LEU A 553 23.50 9.08 -23.70
C LEU A 553 24.62 8.82 -22.68
N VAL A 554 25.84 8.70 -23.20
CA VAL A 554 27.11 8.82 -22.48
C VAL A 554 27.54 10.28 -22.59
N GLY A 555 27.71 10.98 -21.47
CA GLY A 555 28.31 12.31 -21.41
C GLY A 555 29.75 12.24 -20.90
N PRO A 556 30.72 12.97 -21.48
CA PRO A 556 32.08 13.03 -20.97
C PRO A 556 32.39 14.31 -20.15
N VAL A 557 33.13 14.08 -19.06
CA VAL A 557 34.36 14.79 -18.64
C VAL A 557 34.35 16.33 -18.61
N LEU A 558 34.38 16.89 -17.39
CA LEU A 558 34.96 18.20 -17.11
C LEU A 558 36.28 18.01 -16.36
N ARG A 559 37.38 18.42 -17.01
CA ARG A 559 38.66 18.78 -16.38
C ARG A 559 38.57 20.26 -15.97
N ASN A 560 39.05 20.61 -14.78
CA ASN A 560 39.49 21.96 -14.48
C ASN A 560 40.96 21.93 -14.04
N ALA A 561 41.74 22.79 -14.71
CA ALA A 561 42.90 23.47 -14.18
C ALA A 561 42.47 24.93 -13.91
#